data_AF-A0A3R6KLU6-F1
#
_entry.id   AF-A0A3R6KLU6-F1
#
_cell.length_a   1.000
_cell.length_b   1.000
_cell.length_c   1.000
_cell.angle_alpha   90.00
_cell.angle_beta   90.00
_cell.angle_gamma   90.00
#
_symmetry.space_group_name_H-M   'P 1'
#
loop_
_entity.id
_entity.type
_entity.pdbx_description
1 polymer ?
#
loop_
_entity_poly.entity_id
_entity_poly.type
_entity_poly.pdbx_seq_one_letter_code
_entity_poly.pdbx_strand_id
1 'polypeptide(L)'
;MKWYEIRFRKWACIGLVVGVILLAFTGCKTKEYVKVPEYHTEYIVRSDTIAKMDSVYVKDSVYVYQKGDTVVISKIAYRDRYRNIYKVKLDTIIKRDSVSVPVPVERQLTKSEQRLMTLGRCYIGFLFLLAVCAIGFAFWYHNKKC
;
A
#
# COMPACT_ATOMS: atom_id res chain seq x y z
N MET A 1 57.36 -37.62 13.80
CA MET A 1 56.70 -36.46 13.14
C MET A 1 57.32 -35.18 13.68
N LYS A 2 57.72 -34.25 12.82
CA LYS A 2 58.46 -33.05 13.25
C LYS A 2 57.50 -32.01 13.87
N TRP A 3 57.93 -31.38 14.95
CA TRP A 3 57.09 -30.54 15.85
C TRP A 3 56.40 -29.35 15.15
N TYR A 4 56.98 -28.86 14.05
CA TYR A 4 56.46 -27.72 13.29
C TYR A 4 55.19 -28.06 12.47
N GLU A 5 55.06 -29.29 11.96
CA GLU A 5 53.89 -29.77 11.21
C GLU A 5 52.62 -29.78 12.08
N ILE A 6 52.76 -30.20 13.33
CA ILE A 6 51.65 -30.30 14.29
C ILE A 6 51.16 -28.91 14.69
N ARG A 7 52.09 -27.96 14.89
CA ARG A 7 51.74 -26.57 15.21
C ARG A 7 51.03 -25.95 14.00
N PHE A 8 51.59 -26.06 12.80
CA PHE A 8 50.98 -25.54 11.57
C PHE A 8 49.55 -26.07 11.34
N ARG A 9 49.33 -27.37 11.51
CA ARG A 9 48.01 -27.98 11.33
C ARG A 9 46.96 -27.49 12.34
N LYS A 10 47.36 -27.22 13.59
CA LYS A 10 46.46 -26.64 14.61
C LYS A 10 46.02 -25.23 14.24
N TRP A 11 46.96 -24.37 13.83
CA TRP A 11 46.66 -23.00 13.43
C TRP A 11 45.83 -22.95 12.14
N ALA A 12 46.08 -23.85 11.19
CA ALA A 12 45.28 -23.99 9.98
C ALA A 12 43.81 -24.35 10.28
N CYS A 13 43.56 -25.31 11.20
CA CYS A 13 42.20 -25.66 11.61
C CYS A 13 41.47 -24.49 12.29
N ILE A 14 42.18 -23.74 13.16
CA ILE A 14 41.60 -22.58 13.85
C ILE A 14 41.26 -21.48 12.85
N GLY A 15 42.15 -21.18 11.90
CA GLY A 15 41.89 -20.18 10.85
C GLY A 15 40.69 -20.53 9.97
N LEU A 16 40.50 -21.82 9.65
CA LEU A 16 39.38 -22.29 8.84
C LEU A 16 38.04 -22.10 9.57
N VAL A 17 37.96 -22.42 10.86
CA VAL A 17 36.75 -22.24 11.67
C VAL A 17 36.38 -20.75 11.78
N VAL A 18 37.38 -19.89 12.04
CA VAL A 18 37.16 -18.44 12.13
C VAL A 18 36.68 -17.84 10.81
N GLY A 19 37.25 -18.29 9.67
CA GLY A 19 36.83 -17.86 8.34
C GLY A 19 35.38 -18.21 8.01
N VAL A 20 34.93 -19.41 8.38
CA VAL A 20 33.53 -19.85 8.18
C VAL A 20 32.55 -19.00 9.01
N ILE A 21 32.92 -18.64 10.24
CA ILE A 21 32.09 -17.81 11.12
C ILE A 21 31.94 -16.40 10.54
N LEU A 22 33.01 -15.80 10.02
CA LEU A 22 32.97 -14.46 9.41
C LEU A 22 32.07 -14.41 8.16
N LEU A 23 32.09 -15.45 7.32
CA LEU A 23 31.22 -15.55 6.14
C LEU A 23 29.73 -15.69 6.50
N ALA A 24 29.40 -16.25 7.67
CA ALA A 24 28.01 -16.36 8.12
C ALA A 24 27.39 -14.99 8.47
N PHE A 25 28.21 -14.02 8.91
CA PHE A 25 27.73 -12.69 9.30
C PHE A 25 27.50 -11.73 8.11
N THR A 26 28.11 -11.97 6.94
CA THR A 26 27.98 -11.07 5.78
C THR A 26 26.65 -11.18 5.04
N GLY A 27 25.82 -12.21 5.34
CA GLY A 27 24.57 -12.49 4.62
C GLY A 27 23.33 -11.71 5.09
N CYS A 28 23.42 -10.92 6.16
CA CYS A 28 22.25 -10.25 6.72
C CYS A 28 21.93 -8.93 5.97
N LYS A 29 21.30 -9.03 4.79
CA LYS A 29 20.71 -7.85 4.13
C LYS A 29 19.36 -7.50 4.79
N THR A 30 19.25 -6.27 5.30
CA THR A 30 18.01 -5.70 5.85
C THR A 30 16.97 -5.53 4.74
N LYS A 31 15.71 -5.85 5.05
CA LYS A 31 14.59 -5.68 4.11
C LYS A 31 14.33 -4.19 3.87
N GLU A 32 14.21 -3.80 2.61
CA GLU A 32 13.92 -2.43 2.19
C GLU A 32 12.41 -2.19 2.19
N TYR A 33 11.95 -1.23 2.99
CA TYR A 33 10.52 -0.91 3.11
C TYR A 33 10.07 0.01 1.97
N VAL A 34 9.14 -0.48 1.14
CA VAL A 34 8.53 0.31 0.06
C VAL A 34 7.32 1.07 0.63
N LYS A 35 7.41 2.40 0.66
CA LYS A 35 6.29 3.27 1.08
C LYS A 35 5.20 3.26 0.01
N VAL A 36 4.00 2.80 0.37
CA VAL A 36 2.82 2.81 -0.50
C VAL A 36 2.03 4.11 -0.25
N PRO A 37 1.72 4.91 -1.28
CA PRO A 37 0.84 6.07 -1.11
C PRO A 37 -0.60 5.64 -0.85
N GLU A 38 -1.28 6.35 0.05
CA GLU A 38 -2.68 6.17 0.37
C GLU A 38 -3.55 6.88 -0.68
N TYR A 39 -4.59 6.21 -1.18
CA TYR A 39 -5.49 6.76 -2.19
C TYR A 39 -6.88 6.97 -1.62
N HIS A 40 -7.42 8.18 -1.77
CA HIS A 40 -8.79 8.50 -1.41
C HIS A 40 -9.64 8.62 -2.67
N THR A 41 -10.75 7.88 -2.73
CA THR A 41 -11.77 8.07 -3.76
C THR A 41 -12.69 9.20 -3.31
N GLU A 42 -12.64 10.34 -3.98
CA GLU A 42 -13.58 11.42 -3.72
C GLU A 42 -14.87 11.22 -4.52
N TYR A 43 -16.00 11.23 -3.83
CA TYR A 43 -17.31 11.25 -4.47
C TYR A 43 -17.65 12.69 -4.83
N ILE A 44 -17.35 13.08 -6.08
CA ILE A 44 -17.81 14.37 -6.60
C ILE A 44 -19.26 14.22 -7.02
N VAL A 45 -20.18 14.47 -6.08
CA VAL A 45 -21.59 14.53 -6.39
C VAL A 45 -21.90 15.88 -7.03
N ARG A 46 -21.91 15.94 -8.37
CA ARG A 46 -22.46 17.08 -9.12
C ARG A 46 -24.00 17.02 -9.14
N SER A 47 -24.62 16.93 -7.98
CA SER A 47 -26.07 17.06 -7.82
C SER A 47 -26.27 18.26 -6.90
N ASP A 48 -27.07 19.28 -7.22
CA ASP A 48 -28.50 19.14 -7.47
C ASP A 48 -29.13 20.40 -8.10
N THR A 49 -28.37 21.33 -8.68
CA THR A 49 -28.92 22.68 -8.94
C THR A 49 -28.43 23.36 -10.21
N ILE A 50 -28.29 22.62 -11.32
CA ILE A 50 -27.90 23.25 -12.60
C ILE A 50 -28.99 24.19 -13.12
N ALA A 51 -30.28 23.96 -12.80
CA ALA A 51 -31.37 24.81 -13.25
C ALA A 51 -32.35 25.12 -12.11
N LYS A 52 -32.00 26.08 -11.25
CA LYS A 52 -32.99 26.81 -10.45
C LYS A 52 -33.48 27.97 -11.31
N MET A 53 -34.71 27.87 -11.85
CA MET A 53 -35.34 28.97 -12.56
C MET A 53 -36.51 29.47 -11.72
N ASP A 54 -36.41 30.70 -11.22
CA ASP A 54 -37.50 31.38 -10.53
C ASP A 54 -38.24 32.21 -11.59
N SER A 55 -39.51 31.88 -11.85
CA SER A 55 -40.36 32.65 -12.77
C SER A 55 -41.33 33.53 -11.98
N VAL A 56 -41.43 34.79 -12.41
CA VAL A 56 -42.37 35.78 -11.84
C VAL A 56 -43.23 36.28 -12.98
N TYR A 57 -44.53 36.01 -12.90
CA TYR A 57 -45.50 36.51 -13.86
C TYR A 57 -46.23 37.72 -13.27
N VAL A 58 -46.25 38.80 -14.04
CA VAL A 58 -46.95 40.03 -13.68
C VAL A 58 -48.08 40.22 -14.67
N LYS A 59 -49.31 40.30 -14.18
CA LYS A 59 -50.50 40.57 -14.98
C LYS A 59 -51.10 41.89 -14.52
N ASP A 60 -50.99 42.90 -15.38
CA ASP A 60 -51.57 44.21 -15.14
C ASP A 60 -52.86 44.35 -15.93
N SER A 61 -53.96 44.59 -15.22
CA SER A 61 -55.27 44.89 -15.81
C SER A 61 -55.65 46.33 -15.48
N VAL A 62 -55.99 47.09 -16.53
CA VAL A 62 -56.49 48.45 -16.38
C VAL A 62 -57.92 48.46 -16.90
N TYR A 63 -58.86 48.79 -16.01
CA TYR A 63 -60.25 48.98 -16.36
C TYR A 63 -60.53 50.48 -16.43
N VAL A 64 -61.01 50.93 -17.59
CA VAL A 64 -61.37 52.32 -17.84
C VAL A 64 -62.83 52.37 -18.18
N TYR A 65 -63.59 53.21 -17.46
CA TYR A 65 -64.98 53.49 -17.82
C TYR A 65 -65.26 54.99 -17.72
N GLN A 66 -66.12 55.46 -18.60
CA GLN A 66 -66.47 56.87 -18.71
C GLN A 66 -67.90 57.10 -18.20
N LYS A 67 -68.08 58.09 -17.34
CA LYS A 67 -69.38 58.51 -16.82
C LYS A 67 -69.56 60.00 -17.11
N GLY A 68 -70.18 60.29 -18.26
CA GLY A 68 -70.29 61.67 -18.78
C GLY A 68 -68.91 62.29 -18.98
N ASP A 69 -68.66 63.42 -18.32
CA ASP A 69 -67.41 64.19 -18.45
C ASP A 69 -66.25 63.62 -17.62
N THR A 70 -66.51 62.65 -16.72
CA THR A 70 -65.48 62.06 -15.86
C THR A 70 -65.05 60.69 -16.35
N VAL A 71 -63.74 60.48 -16.50
CA VAL A 71 -63.13 59.17 -16.81
C VAL A 71 -62.55 58.59 -15.52
N VAL A 72 -63.00 57.38 -15.17
CA VAL A 72 -62.49 56.65 -14.01
C VAL A 72 -61.60 55.51 -14.48
N ILE A 73 -60.37 55.47 -13.95
CA ILE A 73 -59.36 54.47 -14.27
C ILE A 73 -59.10 53.65 -13.01
N SER A 74 -59.47 52.38 -13.00
CA SER A 74 -59.07 51.44 -11.96
C SER A 74 -57.96 50.53 -12.46
N LYS A 75 -56.87 50.46 -11.70
CA LYS A 75 -55.70 49.62 -12.00
C LYS A 75 -55.65 48.48 -10.99
N ILE A 76 -55.57 47.25 -11.49
CA ILE A 76 -55.42 46.05 -10.67
C ILE A 76 -54.22 45.29 -11.20
N ALA A 77 -53.24 45.04 -10.33
CA ALA A 77 -52.02 44.30 -10.65
C ALA A 77 -51.99 42.99 -9.86
N TYR A 78 -51.78 41.87 -10.54
CA TYR A 78 -51.59 40.55 -9.93
C TYR A 78 -50.15 40.09 -10.15
N ARG A 79 -49.52 39.57 -9.09
CA ARG A 79 -48.15 39.08 -9.13
C ARG A 79 -48.08 37.66 -8.60
N ASP A 80 -47.88 36.72 -9.51
CA ASP A 80 -47.75 35.31 -9.19
C ASP A 80 -46.27 34.90 -9.21
N ARG A 81 -45.85 34.21 -8.15
CA ARG A 81 -44.48 33.67 -8.02
C ARG A 81 -44.54 32.16 -8.02
N TYR A 82 -43.83 31.55 -8.97
CA TYR A 82 -43.68 30.10 -9.06
C TYR A 82 -42.21 29.73 -8.95
N ARG A 83 -41.94 28.60 -8.28
CA ARG A 83 -40.59 28.07 -8.10
C ARG A 83 -40.53 26.68 -8.69
N ASN A 84 -39.96 26.57 -9.89
CA ASN A 84 -39.80 25.30 -10.58
C ASN A 84 -38.41 24.72 -10.28
N ILE A 85 -38.36 23.63 -9.52
CA ILE A 85 -37.12 22.91 -9.20
C ILE A 85 -37.06 21.67 -10.09
N TYR A 86 -36.32 21.73 -11.19
CA TYR A 86 -36.04 20.58 -12.02
C TYR A 86 -34.90 19.76 -11.40
N LYS A 87 -35.22 18.60 -10.84
CA LYS A 87 -34.21 17.64 -10.35
C LYS A 87 -33.78 16.74 -11.51
N VAL A 88 -32.71 17.12 -12.21
CA VAL A 88 -32.05 16.20 -13.15
C VAL A 88 -31.09 15.34 -12.33
N LYS A 89 -31.40 14.04 -12.22
CA LYS A 89 -30.47 13.08 -11.63
C LYS A 89 -29.33 12.86 -12.62
N LEU A 90 -28.19 13.51 -12.39
CA LEU A 90 -26.97 13.20 -13.10
C LEU A 90 -26.35 11.96 -12.45
N ASP A 91 -26.07 10.94 -13.25
CA ASP A 91 -25.39 9.74 -12.78
C ASP A 91 -24.01 10.13 -12.23
N THR A 92 -23.69 9.66 -11.02
CA THR A 92 -22.43 9.96 -10.33
C THR A 92 -21.25 9.44 -11.14
N ILE A 93 -20.37 10.35 -11.61
CA ILE A 93 -19.14 9.96 -12.32
C ILE A 93 -18.07 9.66 -11.26
N ILE A 94 -17.61 8.40 -11.22
CA ILE A 94 -16.48 8.00 -10.38
C ILE A 94 -15.20 8.49 -11.07
N LYS A 95 -14.64 9.61 -10.59
CA LYS A 95 -13.34 10.10 -11.02
C LYS A 95 -12.25 9.36 -10.23
N ARG A 96 -11.52 8.45 -10.87
CA ARG A 96 -10.30 7.87 -10.33
C ARG A 96 -9.10 8.59 -10.93
N ASP A 97 -8.32 9.24 -10.08
CA ASP A 97 -7.13 10.00 -10.50
C ASP A 97 -5.83 9.18 -10.49
N SER A 98 -5.88 7.87 -10.20
CA SER A 98 -4.68 7.02 -10.09
C SER A 98 -4.71 5.76 -10.95
N VAL A 99 -3.52 5.41 -11.47
CA VAL A 99 -3.23 4.16 -12.16
C VAL A 99 -2.61 3.18 -11.15
N SER A 100 -3.15 1.95 -11.06
CA SER A 100 -2.64 0.94 -10.14
C SER A 100 -1.27 0.41 -10.59
N VAL A 101 -0.21 0.77 -9.89
CA VAL A 101 1.13 0.18 -10.08
C VAL A 101 1.26 -1.05 -9.17
N PRO A 102 1.64 -2.23 -9.68
CA PRO A 102 1.84 -3.41 -8.84
C PRO A 102 3.08 -3.22 -7.96
N VAL A 103 2.86 -3.09 -6.65
CA VAL A 103 3.94 -2.98 -5.66
C VAL A 103 4.39 -4.39 -5.24
N PRO A 104 5.70 -4.67 -5.14
CA PRO A 104 6.18 -5.91 -4.54
C PRO A 104 5.85 -5.89 -3.04
N VAL A 105 4.76 -6.56 -2.67
CA VAL A 105 4.35 -6.72 -1.26
C VAL A 105 5.34 -7.65 -0.57
N GLU A 106 5.72 -7.32 0.67
CA GLU A 106 6.38 -8.26 1.58
C GLU A 106 5.44 -9.46 1.83
N ARG A 107 5.52 -10.47 0.95
CA ARG A 107 4.75 -11.68 1.09
C ARG A 107 5.27 -12.44 2.31
N GLN A 108 4.37 -12.77 3.23
CA GLN A 108 4.68 -13.72 4.29
C GLN A 108 5.12 -15.04 3.66
N LEU A 109 6.24 -15.57 4.14
CA LEU A 109 6.77 -16.84 3.65
C LEU A 109 5.70 -17.92 3.72
N THR A 110 5.51 -18.60 2.61
CA THR A 110 4.57 -19.71 2.50
C THR A 110 5.02 -20.82 3.45
N LYS A 111 4.10 -21.60 4.01
CA LYS A 111 4.43 -22.70 4.93
C LYS A 111 5.44 -23.70 4.34
N SER A 112 5.52 -23.85 3.01
CA SER A 112 6.54 -24.64 2.32
C SER A 112 7.93 -23.99 2.37
N GLU A 113 8.02 -22.69 2.08
CA GLU A 113 9.26 -21.91 2.11
C GLU A 113 9.84 -21.84 3.53
N GLN A 114 8.98 -21.65 4.54
CA GLN A 114 9.39 -21.72 5.94
C GLN A 114 9.95 -23.09 6.32
N ARG A 115 9.31 -24.17 5.84
CA ARG A 115 9.82 -25.54 6.03
C ARG A 115 11.17 -25.73 5.35
N LEU A 116 11.34 -25.25 4.11
CA LEU A 116 12.60 -25.32 3.39
C LEU A 116 13.73 -24.58 4.11
N MET A 117 13.47 -23.36 4.61
CA MET A 117 14.44 -22.61 5.40
C MET A 117 14.80 -23.32 6.71
N THR A 118 13.80 -23.90 7.38
CA THR A 118 14.03 -24.65 8.63
C THR A 118 14.90 -25.88 8.37
N LEU A 119 14.63 -26.62 7.29
CA LEU A 119 15.45 -27.75 6.86
C LEU A 119 16.87 -27.34 6.50
N GLY A 120 17.03 -26.23 5.76
CA GLY A 120 18.36 -25.68 5.44
C GLY A 120 19.16 -25.33 6.71
N ARG A 121 18.51 -24.76 7.72
CA ARG A 121 19.15 -24.45 9.01
C ARG A 121 19.59 -25.72 9.75
N CYS A 122 18.75 -26.75 9.78
CA CYS A 122 19.10 -28.04 10.37
C CYS A 122 20.27 -28.71 9.62
N TYR A 123 20.27 -28.64 8.29
CA TYR A 123 21.32 -29.23 7.44
C TYR A 123 22.68 -28.58 7.69
N ILE A 124 22.74 -27.25 7.79
CA ILE A 124 23.97 -26.52 8.11
C ILE A 124 24.49 -26.93 9.49
N GLY A 125 23.60 -27.04 10.49
CA GLY A 125 23.97 -27.52 11.83
C GLY A 125 24.56 -28.94 11.82
N PHE A 126 23.97 -29.85 11.03
CA PHE A 126 24.46 -31.21 10.88
C PHE A 126 25.85 -31.27 10.22
N LEU A 127 26.08 -30.50 9.15
CA LEU A 127 27.38 -30.39 8.51
C LEU A 127 28.46 -29.89 9.47
N PHE A 128 28.12 -28.90 10.30
CA PHE A 128 29.06 -28.36 11.29
C PHE A 128 29.44 -29.42 12.35
N LEU A 129 28.47 -30.18 12.86
CA LEU A 129 28.73 -31.28 13.79
C LEU A 129 29.62 -32.36 13.18
N LEU A 130 29.37 -32.76 11.93
CA LEU A 130 30.22 -33.73 11.24
C LEU A 130 31.66 -33.23 11.10
N ALA A 131 31.86 -31.95 10.76
CA ALA A 131 33.18 -31.36 10.65
C ALA A 131 33.93 -31.38 12.00
N VAL A 132 33.26 -31.02 13.10
CA VAL A 132 33.85 -31.06 14.45
C VAL A 132 34.21 -32.49 14.85
N CYS A 133 33.31 -33.46 14.61
CA CYS A 133 33.57 -34.88 14.87
C CYS A 133 34.76 -35.40 14.05
N ALA A 134 34.87 -35.03 12.77
CA ALA A 134 35.98 -35.43 11.91
C ALA A 134 37.32 -34.86 12.39
N ILE A 135 37.34 -33.58 12.80
CA ILE A 135 38.53 -32.93 13.37
C ILE A 135 38.92 -33.60 14.69
N GLY A 136 37.95 -33.85 15.58
CA GLY A 136 38.17 -34.54 16.85
C GLY A 136 38.71 -35.96 16.66
N PHE A 137 38.14 -36.71 15.72
CA PHE A 137 38.60 -38.06 15.38
C PHE A 137 40.01 -38.05 14.79
N ALA A 138 40.32 -37.13 13.85
CA ALA A 138 41.65 -36.98 13.30
C ALA A 138 42.68 -36.65 14.40
N PHE A 139 42.30 -35.80 15.36
CA PHE A 139 43.16 -35.45 16.49
C PHE A 139 43.42 -36.65 17.41
N TRP A 140 42.36 -37.41 17.75
CA TRP A 140 42.47 -38.63 18.57
C TRP A 140 43.33 -39.70 17.89
N TYR A 141 43.08 -39.97 16.61
CA TYR A 141 43.83 -40.96 15.82
C TYR A 141 45.32 -40.62 15.75
N HIS A 142 45.63 -39.33 15.60
CA HIS A 142 46.99 -38.86 15.53
C HIS A 142 47.72 -38.85 16.89
N ASN A 143 46.98 -38.73 18.00
CA ASN A 143 47.52 -38.89 19.34
C ASN A 143 47.83 -40.37 19.67
N LYS A 144 47.09 -41.32 19.09
CA LYS A 144 47.36 -42.77 19.27
C LYS A 144 48.55 -43.31 18.46
N LYS A 145 48.92 -42.63 17.38
CA LYS A 145 50.04 -43.02 16.49
C LYS A 145 51.39 -42.40 16.89
N CYS A 146 51.41 -41.51 17.88
CA CYS A 146 52.61 -41.05 18.56
C CYS A 146 52.89 -41.98 19.74
#